data_AF-A0A935MA17-F1
#
_entry.id   AF-A0A935MA17-F1
#
_cell.length_a   1.000
_cell.length_b   1.000
_cell.length_c   1.000
_cell.angle_alpha   90.00
_cell.angle_beta   90.00
_cell.angle_gamma   90.00
#
_symmetry.space_group_name_H-M   'P 1'
#
loop_
_entity.id
_entity.type
_entity.pdbx_description
1 polymer ?
#
loop_
_entity_poly.entity_id
_entity_poly.type
_entity_poly.pdbx_seq_one_letter_code
_entity_poly.pdbx_strand_id
1 'polypeptide(L)' 'MEEQSSQNKKRFILLLVGLIDSLLGGVVLLLYFEILPFDLSSLGIPRWVVGLIGGLWFLTGFVVLLYQLTKPQSDE' A
#
# COMPACT_ATOMS: atom_id res chain seq x y z
N MET A 1 28.04 -11.26 -11.67
CA MET A 1 26.75 -11.84 -12.09
C MET A 1 25.79 -12.10 -10.93
N GLU A 2 26.26 -12.39 -9.70
CA GLU A 2 25.35 -12.61 -8.55
C GLU A 2 24.68 -11.32 -8.01
N GLU A 3 25.36 -10.17 -8.09
CA GLU A 3 24.90 -8.88 -7.53
C GLU A 3 23.66 -8.30 -8.22
N GLN A 4 23.59 -8.31 -9.56
CA GLN A 4 22.43 -7.84 -10.32
C GLN A 4 21.17 -8.69 -10.02
N SER A 5 21.30 -10.01 -9.78
CA SER A 5 20.17 -10.87 -9.41
C SER A 5 19.58 -10.52 -8.04
N SER A 6 20.44 -10.11 -7.09
CA SER A 6 20.05 -9.74 -5.73
C SER A 6 19.34 -8.39 -5.71
N GLN A 7 19.82 -7.41 -6.48
CA GLN A 7 19.15 -6.12 -6.61
C GLN A 7 17.75 -6.24 -7.25
N ASN A 8 17.62 -7.04 -8.31
CA ASN A 8 16.33 -7.29 -8.95
C ASN A 8 15.34 -8.01 -8.02
N LYS A 9 15.80 -8.98 -7.22
CA LYS A 9 14.98 -9.62 -6.17
C LYS A 9 14.51 -8.63 -5.10
N LYS A 10 15.40 -7.76 -4.61
CA LYS A 10 15.05 -6.73 -3.61
C LYS A 10 14.01 -5.74 -4.16
N ARG A 11 14.17 -5.29 -5.40
CA ARG A 11 13.19 -4.42 -6.07
C ARG A 11 11.83 -5.09 -6.21
N PHE A 12 11.82 -6.37 -6.61
CA PHE A 12 10.59 -7.15 -6.72
C PHE A 12 9.88 -7.32 -5.37
N ILE A 13 10.62 -7.61 -4.30
CA ILE A 13 10.07 -7.73 -2.94
C ILE A 13 9.48 -6.38 -2.49
N LEU A 14 10.19 -5.27 -2.69
CA LEU A 14 9.69 -3.94 -2.33
C LEU A 14 8.44 -3.54 -3.13
N LEU A 15 8.35 -3.95 -4.39
CA LEU A 15 7.17 -3.75 -5.23
C LEU A 15 5.99 -4.57 -4.69
N LEU A 16 6.20 -5.85 -4.36
CA LEU A 16 5.19 -6.70 -3.72
C LEU A 16 4.70 -6.14 -2.39
N VAL A 17 5.62 -5.68 -1.53
CA VAL A 17 5.27 -5.08 -0.24
C VAL A 17 4.45 -3.81 -0.46
N GLY A 18 4.88 -2.90 -1.35
CA GLY A 18 4.13 -1.69 -1.67
C GLY A 18 2.74 -1.98 -2.26
N LEU A 19 2.61 -3.05 -3.07
CA LEU A 19 1.34 -3.49 -3.61
C LEU A 19 0.40 -3.99 -2.50
N ILE A 20 0.90 -4.85 -1.61
CA ILE A 20 0.11 -5.39 -0.50
C ILE A 20 -0.31 -4.26 0.45
N ASP A 21 0.61 -3.36 0.81
CA ASP A 21 0.31 -2.22 1.69
C ASP A 21 -0.72 -1.28 1.07
N SER A 22 -0.60 -1.00 -0.24
CA SER A 22 -1.59 -0.19 -0.95
C SER A 22 -2.95 -0.91 -0.99
N LEU A 23 -2.99 -2.21 -1.27
CA LEU A 23 -4.26 -2.96 -1.27
C LEU A 23 -4.92 -2.99 0.11
N LEU A 24 -4.15 -3.23 1.18
CA LEU A 24 -4.67 -3.23 2.55
C LEU A 24 -5.19 -1.85 2.95
N GLY A 25 -4.42 -0.78 2.70
CA GLY A 25 -4.89 0.59 2.91
C GLY A 25 -6.16 0.90 2.10
N GLY A 26 -6.23 0.39 0.87
CA GLY A 26 -7.39 0.51 -0.01
C GLY A 26 -8.63 -0.18 0.57
N VAL A 27 -8.49 -1.39 1.11
CA VAL A 27 -9.58 -2.10 1.80
C VAL A 27 -10.06 -1.31 3.02
N VAL A 28 -9.15 -0.71 3.80
CA VAL A 28 -9.53 0.15 4.93
C VAL A 28 -10.30 1.39 4.46
N LEU A 29 -9.92 2.00 3.33
CA LEU A 29 -10.69 3.07 2.69
C LEU A 29 -12.08 2.60 2.22
N LEU A 30 -12.19 1.39 1.66
CA LEU A 30 -13.49 0.84 1.27
C LEU A 30 -14.42 0.66 2.47
N LEU A 31 -13.88 0.24 3.63
CA LEU A 31 -14.62 0.20 4.90
C LEU A 31 -15.05 1.62 5.33
N TYR A 32 -14.17 2.61 5.20
CA TYR A 32 -14.50 4.01 5.50
C TYR A 32 -15.65 4.54 4.63
N PHE A 33 -15.65 4.25 3.33
CA PHE A 33 -16.70 4.65 2.39
C PHE A 33 -17.98 3.81 2.47
N GLU A 34 -18.09 2.85 3.40
CA GLU A 34 -19.27 1.96 3.53
C GLU A 34 -19.56 1.12 2.27
N ILE A 35 -18.57 0.97 1.38
CA ILE A 35 -18.69 0.09 0.21
C ILE A 35 -18.79 -1.37 0.66
N LEU A 36 -18.13 -1.69 1.79
CA LEU A 36 -18.25 -2.97 2.46
C LEU A 36 -19.29 -2.88 3.58
N PRO A 37 -20.16 -3.88 3.75
CA PRO A 37 -21.19 -3.91 4.79
C PRO A 37 -20.58 -4.23 6.16
N PHE A 38 -19.79 -3.31 6.71
CA PHE A 38 -19.11 -3.46 7.98
C PHE A 38 -19.39 -2.26 8.88
N ASP A 39 -19.94 -2.51 10.07
CA ASP A 39 -20.35 -1.44 10.98
C ASP A 39 -19.19 -1.04 11.90
N LEU A 40 -18.39 -0.07 11.44
CA LEU A 40 -17.29 0.51 12.22
C LEU A 40 -17.79 1.25 13.48
N SER A 41 -19.04 1.70 13.49
CA SER A 41 -19.63 2.42 14.61
C SER A 41 -19.89 1.49 15.80
N SER A 42 -20.22 0.22 15.52
CA SER A 42 -20.42 -0.82 16.53
C SER A 42 -19.15 -1.14 17.34
N LEU A 43 -17.96 -0.86 16.78
CA LEU A 43 -16.67 -1.03 17.43
C LEU A 43 -16.26 0.17 18.30
N GLY A 44 -17.08 1.24 18.34
CA GLY A 44 -16.78 2.47 19.07
C GLY A 44 -15.64 3.30 18.46
N ILE A 45 -15.22 2.98 17.22
CA ILE A 45 -14.13 3.68 16.54
C ILE A 45 -14.71 4.86 15.73
N PRO A 46 -14.27 6.11 15.97
CA PRO A 46 -14.70 7.23 15.16
C PRO A 46 -14.29 7.04 13.71
N ARG A 47 -15.25 7.18 12.80
CA ARG A 47 -15.05 6.86 11.39
C ARG A 47 -13.99 7.70 10.69
N TRP A 48 -13.84 8.96 11.11
CA TRP A 48 -12.79 9.85 10.59
C TRP A 48 -11.37 9.30 10.87
N VAL A 49 -11.17 8.57 11.98
CA VAL A 49 -9.89 7.93 12.33
C VAL A 49 -9.58 6.81 11.34
N VAL A 50 -10.58 5.99 11.01
CA VAL A 50 -10.43 4.90 10.01
C VAL A 50 -10.09 5.48 8.64
N GLY A 51 -10.74 6.57 8.24
CA GLY A 51 -10.43 7.28 6.99
C GLY A 51 -9.01 7.84 6.98
N LEU A 52 -8.55 8.44 8.08
CA LEU A 52 -7.20 8.98 8.21
C LEU A 52 -6.12 7.89 8.15
N ILE A 53 -6.30 6.81 8.91
CA ILE A 53 -5.35 5.68 8.95
C ILE A 53 -5.33 4.97 7.59
N GLY A 54 -6.51 4.64 7.04
CA GLY A 54 -6.62 4.00 5.74
C GLY A 54 -6.05 4.85 4.61
N GLY A 55 -6.36 6.15 4.62
CA GLY A 55 -5.83 7.13 3.67
C GLY A 55 -4.31 7.23 3.71
N LEU A 56 -3.74 7.39 4.91
CA LEU A 56 -2.29 7.51 5.07
C LEU A 56 -1.57 6.21 4.68
N TRP A 57 -2.12 5.05 5.08
CA TRP A 57 -1.56 3.75 4.73
C TRP A 57 -1.60 3.51 3.22
N PHE A 58 -2.76 3.76 2.60
CA PHE A 58 -2.94 3.63 1.15
C PHE A 58 -1.96 4.53 0.38
N LEU A 59 -1.90 5.81 0.74
CA LEU A 59 -1.00 6.77 0.07
C LEU A 59 0.46 6.37 0.21
N THR A 60 0.87 5.90 1.40
CA THR A 60 2.25 5.48 1.64
C THR A 60 2.62 4.27 0.77
N GLY A 61 1.79 3.22 0.78
CA GLY A 61 2.01 2.03 -0.05
C GLY A 61 1.95 2.35 -1.54
N PHE A 62 1.01 3.21 -1.95
CA PHE A 62 0.82 3.63 -3.34
C PHE A 62 2.01 4.43 -3.87
N VAL A 63 2.55 5.36 -3.09
CA VAL A 63 3.74 6.15 -3.48
C VAL A 63 4.97 5.25 -3.62
N VAL A 64 5.18 4.31 -2.69
CA VAL A 64 6.29 3.35 -2.78
C VAL A 64 6.15 2.48 -4.03
N LEU A 65 4.94 2.00 -4.32
CA LEU A 65 4.65 1.20 -5.51
C LEU A 65 4.90 2.01 -6.79
N LEU A 66 4.38 3.23 -6.88
CA LEU A 66 4.60 4.12 -8.02
C LEU A 66 6.08 4.38 -8.21
N TYR A 67 6.81 4.73 -7.14
CA TYR A 67 8.24 4.96 -7.21
C TYR A 67 8.99 3.75 -7.76
N GLN A 68 8.67 2.54 -7.30
CA GLN A 68 9.32 1.32 -7.80
C GLN A 68 8.98 1.00 -9.26
N LEU A 69 7.79 1.36 -9.74
CA LEU A 69 7.38 1.21 -11.13
C LEU A 69 8.04 2.25 -12.04
N THR A 70 8.12 3.51 -11.59
CA THR A 70 8.67 4.62 -12.40
C THR A 70 10.18 4.74 -12.31
N LYS A 71 10.83 4.13 -11.31
CA LYS A 71 12.28 4.19 -11.16
C LYS A 71 12.95 3.61 -12.41
N PRO A 72 13.77 4.39 -13.14
CA PRO A 72 14.52 3.87 -14.28
C PRO A 72 15.34 2.65 -13.84
N GLN A 73 15.36 1.59 -14.67
CA GLN A 73 16.40 0.58 -14.51
C GLN A 73 17.69 1.29 -14.91
N SER A 74 18.55 1.60 -13.93
CA SER A 74 19.90 2.05 -14.25
C SER A 74 20.58 0.87 -14.93
N ASP A 75 20.64 0.91 -16.25
CA ASP A 75 21.53 0.05 -17.04
C ASP A 75 22.97 0.48 -16.70
N GLU A 76 23.53 -0.13 -15.66
CA GLU A 76 24.99 -0.24 -15.45
C GLU A 76 25.43 -1.68 -15.73
#